data_AF-A0A7W8NGD9-F1
#
_entry.id   AF-A0A7W8NGD9-F1
#
_cell.length_a   1.000
_cell.length_b   1.000
_cell.length_c   1.000
_cell.angle_alpha   90.00
_cell.angle_beta   90.00
_cell.angle_gamma   90.00
#
_symmetry.space_group_name_H-M   'P 1'
#
loop_
_entity.id
_entity.type
_entity.pdbx_description
1 polymer ?
#
loop_
_entity_poly.entity_id
_entity_poly.type
_entity_poly.pdbx_seq_one_letter_code
_entity_poly.pdbx_strand_id
1 'polypeptide(L)'
;MVRVTLLEVETPVVLDESGPPVTANDIAAFEALLGRALPADYRAFLLAYNGGFPRVTLGTSEDGKEFMLSWFLELHPDAMDEPYTSRLCTPARREADYGWGLPDDALVFAEDPGGNLYTLSLDDAEHTVRFIDHEVDDPFDSHRVLAHGFTAFLQLIRSVNAQAALDAEQQDQERESLARGPFPAAVEAQLQRAEALLPEVRAAVRRAGLAVFDEKSHFSLHADPHSRHVFDVMLWLHETATGPCVTRADMHQVLQGWVRDRPGGFGLKGYGPDFLDDWWTARFDEGALEGEPKGTATFTPAARAALLAALRPRLA
;
A
#
# COMPACT_ATOMS: atom_id res chain seq x y z
N MET A 1 -3.15 -16.86 -11.14
CA MET A 1 -4.19 -15.85 -11.39
C MET A 1 -5.40 -16.53 -11.99
N VAL A 2 -6.47 -16.64 -11.22
CA VAL A 2 -7.72 -17.25 -11.68
C VAL A 2 -8.84 -16.27 -11.39
N ARG A 3 -9.64 -15.96 -12.43
CA ARG A 3 -10.86 -15.16 -12.25
C ARG A 3 -11.92 -16.03 -11.58
N VAL A 4 -12.59 -15.48 -10.58
CA VAL A 4 -13.62 -16.19 -9.85
C VAL A 4 -14.92 -16.21 -10.67
N THR A 5 -15.50 -17.40 -10.82
CA THR A 5 -16.80 -17.61 -11.47
C THR A 5 -17.62 -18.54 -10.61
N LEU A 6 -18.78 -18.10 -10.15
CA LEU A 6 -19.67 -18.86 -9.26
C LEU A 6 -21.01 -19.04 -9.94
N LEU A 7 -21.45 -20.30 -10.07
CA LEU A 7 -22.78 -20.63 -10.63
C LEU A 7 -23.07 -19.90 -11.96
N GLU A 8 -22.08 -19.91 -12.86
CA GLU A 8 -22.10 -19.23 -14.18
C GLU A 8 -22.09 -17.68 -14.14
N VAL A 9 -21.94 -17.09 -12.95
CA VAL A 9 -21.75 -15.65 -12.76
C VAL A 9 -20.26 -15.34 -12.64
N GLU A 10 -19.74 -14.57 -13.60
CA GLU A 10 -18.39 -14.02 -13.52
C GLU A 10 -18.34 -12.90 -12.47
N THR A 11 -17.31 -12.92 -11.62
CA THR A 11 -17.11 -11.88 -10.60
C THR A 11 -15.88 -11.02 -10.94
N PRO A 12 -15.79 -9.79 -10.41
CA PRO A 12 -14.63 -8.93 -10.61
C PRO A 12 -13.36 -9.44 -9.91
N VAL A 13 -13.49 -10.47 -9.05
CA VAL A 13 -12.42 -10.98 -8.19
C VAL A 13 -11.45 -11.84 -9.00
N VAL A 14 -10.16 -11.57 -8.81
CA VAL A 14 -9.06 -12.41 -9.28
C VAL A 14 -8.25 -12.79 -8.06
N LEU A 15 -8.02 -14.09 -7.87
CA LEU A 15 -7.17 -14.61 -6.81
C LEU A 15 -5.74 -14.76 -7.33
N ASP A 16 -4.78 -14.29 -6.54
CA ASP A 16 -3.35 -14.48 -6.78
C ASP A 16 -2.90 -15.86 -6.34
N GLU A 17 -3.37 -16.26 -5.16
CA GLU A 17 -3.15 -17.57 -4.56
C GLU A 17 -4.47 -18.10 -4.01
N SER A 18 -4.63 -19.42 -4.07
CA SER A 18 -5.81 -20.16 -3.62
C SER A 18 -5.36 -21.23 -2.64
N GLY A 19 -6.21 -21.58 -1.67
CA GLY A 19 -5.92 -22.65 -0.73
C GLY A 19 -5.76 -24.02 -1.42
N PRO A 20 -5.30 -25.05 -0.69
CA PRO A 20 -5.25 -26.41 -1.21
C PRO A 20 -6.66 -26.85 -1.65
N PRO A 21 -6.81 -27.56 -2.79
CA PRO A 21 -8.13 -27.98 -3.26
C PRO A 21 -8.87 -28.84 -2.23
N VAL A 22 -10.17 -28.59 -2.07
CA VAL A 22 -11.06 -29.39 -1.22
C VAL A 22 -12.11 -30.13 -2.05
N THR A 23 -12.61 -31.23 -1.50
CA THR A 23 -13.62 -32.05 -2.13
C THR A 23 -15.02 -31.73 -1.61
N ALA A 24 -16.04 -32.23 -2.31
CA ALA A 24 -17.42 -32.14 -1.83
C ALA A 24 -17.64 -32.85 -0.49
N ASN A 25 -16.85 -33.89 -0.19
CA ASN A 25 -16.92 -34.60 1.08
C ASN A 25 -16.33 -33.78 2.23
N ASP A 26 -15.25 -33.05 1.96
CA ASP A 26 -14.63 -32.15 2.93
C ASP A 26 -15.59 -31.05 3.36
N ILE A 27 -16.28 -30.45 2.39
CA ILE A 27 -17.30 -29.44 2.66
C ILE A 27 -18.50 -30.05 3.42
N ALA A 28 -18.96 -31.24 3.03
CA ALA A 28 -20.06 -31.90 3.73
C ALA A 28 -19.70 -32.24 5.19
N ALA A 29 -18.45 -32.62 5.45
CA ALA A 29 -17.95 -32.82 6.81
C ALA A 29 -17.95 -31.51 7.60
N PHE A 30 -17.53 -30.41 6.98
CA PHE A 30 -17.58 -29.09 7.61
C PHE A 30 -19.01 -28.61 7.89
N GLU A 31 -19.94 -28.77 6.95
CA GLU A 31 -21.38 -28.50 7.14
C GLU A 31 -21.96 -29.31 8.30
N ALA A 32 -21.56 -30.59 8.43
CA ALA A 32 -21.97 -31.43 9.55
C ALA A 32 -21.43 -30.92 10.90
N LEU A 33 -20.20 -30.37 10.94
CA LEU A 33 -19.64 -29.73 12.14
C LEU A 33 -20.38 -28.43 12.48
N LEU A 34 -20.75 -27.64 11.47
CA LEU A 34 -21.54 -26.42 11.64
C LEU A 34 -22.99 -26.70 12.06
N GLY A 35 -23.49 -27.91 11.78
CA GLY A 35 -24.90 -28.26 11.91
C GLY A 35 -25.79 -27.54 10.90
N ARG A 36 -25.20 -26.97 9.82
CA ARG A 36 -25.83 -26.09 8.85
C ARG A 36 -25.24 -26.31 7.46
N ALA A 37 -26.06 -26.14 6.44
CA ALA A 37 -25.60 -26.14 5.05
C ALA A 37 -24.96 -24.79 4.70
N LEU A 38 -23.91 -24.81 3.88
CA LEU A 38 -23.35 -23.59 3.30
C LEU A 38 -24.22 -23.12 2.13
N PRO A 39 -24.29 -21.80 1.88
CA PRO A 39 -24.90 -21.26 0.67
C PRO A 39 -24.27 -21.87 -0.59
N ALA A 40 -25.10 -22.13 -1.61
CA ALA A 40 -24.67 -22.88 -2.80
C ALA A 40 -23.52 -22.20 -3.55
N ASP A 41 -23.51 -20.87 -3.58
CA ASP A 41 -22.45 -20.08 -4.19
C ASP A 41 -21.16 -20.07 -3.37
N TYR A 42 -21.24 -20.00 -2.05
CA TYR A 42 -20.08 -20.13 -1.17
C TYR A 42 -19.47 -21.54 -1.23
N ARG A 43 -20.31 -22.58 -1.31
CA ARG A 43 -19.85 -23.95 -1.57
C ARG A 43 -19.12 -24.08 -2.91
N ALA A 44 -19.66 -23.47 -3.97
CA ALA A 44 -19.02 -23.45 -5.28
C ALA A 44 -17.65 -22.74 -5.22
N PHE A 45 -17.55 -21.67 -4.44
CA PHE A 45 -16.30 -20.95 -4.22
C PHE A 45 -15.25 -21.82 -3.53
N LEU A 46 -15.61 -22.50 -2.45
CA LEU A 46 -14.68 -23.41 -1.75
C LEU A 46 -14.21 -24.56 -2.64
N LEU A 47 -15.10 -25.18 -3.42
CA LEU A 47 -14.71 -26.26 -4.33
C LEU A 47 -13.74 -25.82 -5.43
N ALA A 48 -13.93 -24.60 -5.95
CA ALA A 48 -13.13 -24.10 -7.07
C ALA A 48 -11.82 -23.44 -6.61
N TYR A 49 -11.81 -22.81 -5.44
CA TYR A 49 -10.73 -21.91 -5.01
C TYR A 49 -10.27 -22.12 -3.57
N ASN A 50 -11.12 -22.65 -2.69
CA ASN A 50 -10.84 -22.83 -1.26
C ASN A 50 -10.17 -21.60 -0.59
N GLY A 51 -10.82 -20.44 -0.63
CA GLY A 51 -10.29 -19.22 -0.03
C GLY A 51 -9.16 -18.58 -0.84
N GLY A 52 -8.24 -17.90 -0.17
CA GLY A 52 -7.02 -17.34 -0.75
C GLY A 52 -6.97 -15.81 -0.82
N PHE A 53 -5.95 -15.29 -1.52
CA PHE A 53 -5.62 -13.86 -1.54
C PHE A 53 -6.19 -13.18 -2.79
N PRO A 54 -7.13 -12.23 -2.64
CA PRO A 54 -7.59 -11.42 -3.75
C PRO A 54 -6.50 -10.46 -4.20
N ARG A 55 -6.34 -10.32 -5.52
CA ARG A 55 -5.42 -9.33 -6.10
C ARG A 55 -5.80 -7.90 -5.73
N VAL A 56 -7.10 -7.62 -5.74
CA VAL A 56 -7.62 -6.31 -5.34
C VAL A 56 -8.33 -6.49 -4.02
N THR A 57 -7.86 -5.75 -3.03
CA THR A 57 -8.26 -5.84 -1.62
C THR A 57 -9.29 -4.77 -1.24
N LEU A 58 -9.83 -4.03 -2.20
CA LEU A 58 -10.79 -2.94 -1.94
C LEU A 58 -12.13 -3.23 -2.58
N GLY A 59 -13.20 -2.94 -1.85
CA GLY A 59 -14.56 -2.93 -2.36
C GLY A 59 -15.32 -1.67 -1.94
N THR A 60 -16.50 -1.50 -2.50
CA THR A 60 -17.38 -0.37 -2.18
C THR A 60 -18.79 -0.90 -1.95
N SER A 61 -19.37 -0.66 -0.77
CA SER A 61 -20.76 -1.03 -0.47
C SER A 61 -21.76 -0.17 -1.24
N GLU A 62 -23.01 -0.60 -1.29
CA GLU A 62 -24.08 0.11 -2.00
C GLU A 62 -24.30 1.55 -1.48
N ASP A 63 -24.00 1.81 -0.20
CA ASP A 63 -24.05 3.14 0.41
C ASP A 63 -22.83 4.03 0.08
N GLY A 64 -21.92 3.56 -0.78
CA GLY A 64 -20.75 4.28 -1.27
C GLY A 64 -19.55 4.28 -0.32
N LYS A 65 -19.59 3.52 0.78
CA LYS A 65 -18.46 3.40 1.70
C LYS A 65 -17.48 2.34 1.24
N GLU A 66 -16.19 2.63 1.33
CA GLU A 66 -15.16 1.63 1.05
C GLU A 66 -15.05 0.60 2.19
N PHE A 67 -14.54 -0.57 1.84
CA PHE A 67 -14.11 -1.62 2.77
C PHE A 67 -12.87 -2.32 2.21
N MET A 68 -12.06 -2.89 3.09
CA MET A 68 -10.81 -3.56 2.73
C MET A 68 -10.87 -5.04 3.09
N LEU A 69 -10.35 -5.90 2.23
CA LEU A 69 -10.30 -7.34 2.38
C LEU A 69 -8.85 -7.79 2.24
N SER A 70 -8.34 -8.57 3.19
CA SER A 70 -6.98 -9.10 3.14
C SER A 70 -6.94 -10.48 2.47
N TRP A 71 -7.78 -11.41 2.92
CA TRP A 71 -7.88 -12.76 2.36
C TRP A 71 -9.25 -13.40 2.66
N PHE A 72 -9.59 -14.41 1.87
CA PHE A 72 -10.68 -15.33 2.14
C PHE A 72 -10.16 -16.54 2.93
N LEU A 73 -10.86 -16.90 4.00
CA LEU A 73 -10.48 -18.01 4.87
C LEU A 73 -10.62 -19.35 4.14
N GLU A 74 -9.66 -20.24 4.40
CA GLU A 74 -9.51 -21.53 3.74
C GLU A 74 -10.12 -22.66 4.59
N LEU A 75 -10.72 -23.66 3.94
CA LEU A 75 -11.10 -24.90 4.60
C LEU A 75 -9.91 -25.85 4.66
N HIS A 76 -9.57 -26.31 5.87
CA HIS A 76 -8.48 -27.27 6.13
C HIS A 76 -9.01 -28.52 6.84
N PRO A 77 -9.51 -29.53 6.12
CA PRO A 77 -10.23 -30.67 6.70
C PRO A 77 -9.40 -31.45 7.72
N ASP A 78 -8.10 -31.59 7.47
CA ASP A 78 -7.17 -32.35 8.32
C ASP A 78 -6.67 -31.56 9.53
N ALA A 79 -7.01 -30.27 9.64
CA ALA A 79 -6.46 -29.37 10.66
C ALA A 79 -7.48 -28.32 11.15
N MET A 80 -8.77 -28.69 11.17
CA MET A 80 -9.88 -27.79 11.54
C MET A 80 -9.78 -27.26 12.98
N ASP A 81 -9.20 -28.04 13.89
CA ASP A 81 -9.09 -27.68 15.30
C ASP A 81 -7.77 -26.96 15.66
N GLU A 82 -6.86 -26.76 14.70
CA GLU A 82 -5.59 -26.08 14.95
C GLU A 82 -5.75 -24.55 14.86
N PRO A 83 -5.28 -23.80 15.88
CA PRO A 83 -5.30 -22.34 15.83
C PRO A 83 -4.38 -21.83 14.72
N TYR A 84 -4.96 -21.20 13.70
CA TYR A 84 -4.19 -20.61 12.61
C TYR A 84 -4.93 -19.45 11.94
N THR A 85 -4.18 -18.37 11.68
CA THR A 85 -4.62 -17.14 11.02
C THR A 85 -4.70 -17.38 9.51
N SER A 86 -5.85 -17.86 9.02
CA SER A 86 -6.27 -17.99 7.60
C SER A 86 -7.30 -19.10 7.38
N ARG A 87 -7.76 -19.78 8.43
CA ARG A 87 -8.64 -20.96 8.32
C ARG A 87 -10.07 -20.65 8.70
N LEU A 88 -11.01 -21.32 8.07
CA LEU A 88 -12.40 -21.31 8.51
C LEU A 88 -12.50 -21.89 9.92
N CYS A 89 -13.18 -21.15 10.78
CA CYS A 89 -13.32 -21.47 12.18
C CYS A 89 -14.45 -22.49 12.40
N THR A 90 -14.20 -23.50 13.23
CA THR A 90 -15.24 -24.43 13.69
C THR A 90 -16.05 -23.82 14.82
N PRO A 91 -17.28 -24.29 15.10
CA PRO A 91 -18.07 -23.81 16.23
C PRO A 91 -17.33 -23.94 17.58
N ALA A 92 -16.50 -24.98 17.74
CA ALA A 92 -15.72 -25.20 18.96
C ALA A 92 -14.62 -24.15 19.18
N ARG A 93 -14.15 -23.51 18.10
CA ARG A 93 -13.07 -22.51 18.14
C ARG A 93 -13.56 -21.08 18.12
N ARG A 94 -14.79 -20.82 17.65
CA ARG A 94 -15.34 -19.48 17.43
C ARG A 94 -15.10 -18.52 18.60
N GLU A 95 -15.41 -18.95 19.82
CA GLU A 95 -15.24 -18.10 21.00
C GLU A 95 -13.76 -17.88 21.36
N ALA A 96 -12.91 -18.88 21.18
CA ALA A 96 -11.49 -18.77 21.47
C ALA A 96 -10.72 -17.93 20.43
N ASP A 97 -11.13 -18.01 19.17
CA ASP A 97 -10.46 -17.35 18.05
C ASP A 97 -10.90 -15.88 17.91
N TYR A 98 -12.18 -15.58 18.16
CA TYR A 98 -12.72 -14.24 17.98
C TYR A 98 -13.12 -13.57 19.29
N GLY A 99 -13.74 -14.28 20.25
CA GLY A 99 -14.10 -13.72 21.56
C GLY A 99 -15.15 -12.61 21.52
N TRP A 100 -15.96 -12.53 20.46
CA TRP A 100 -16.88 -11.40 20.18
C TRP A 100 -18.36 -11.79 20.22
N GLY A 101 -18.73 -12.94 20.79
CA GLY A 101 -20.12 -13.34 20.93
C GLY A 101 -20.89 -13.44 19.59
N LEU A 102 -20.18 -13.82 18.52
CA LEU A 102 -20.77 -13.99 17.19
C LEU A 102 -21.93 -15.02 17.24
N PRO A 103 -23.06 -14.75 16.57
CA PRO A 103 -24.16 -15.70 16.49
C PRO A 103 -23.75 -17.08 15.94
N ASP A 104 -24.51 -18.11 16.32
CA ASP A 104 -24.18 -19.48 15.94
C ASP A 104 -24.21 -19.74 14.43
N ASP A 105 -25.02 -18.98 13.72
CA ASP A 105 -25.22 -19.01 12.27
C ASP A 105 -24.30 -18.05 11.51
N ALA A 106 -23.50 -17.23 12.20
CA ALA A 106 -22.53 -16.34 11.56
C ALA A 106 -21.24 -17.12 11.24
N LEU A 107 -21.01 -17.38 9.96
CA LEU A 107 -19.76 -17.96 9.47
C LEU A 107 -18.78 -16.84 9.11
N VAL A 108 -17.65 -16.77 9.80
CA VAL A 108 -16.54 -15.91 9.38
C VAL A 108 -15.87 -16.52 8.15
N PHE A 109 -15.77 -15.76 7.07
CA PHE A 109 -15.22 -16.25 5.80
C PHE A 109 -14.07 -15.41 5.25
N ALA A 110 -13.79 -14.25 5.85
CA ALA A 110 -12.76 -13.33 5.40
C ALA A 110 -12.36 -12.35 6.50
N GLU A 111 -11.19 -11.74 6.35
CA GLU A 111 -10.64 -10.73 7.28
C GLU A 111 -10.03 -9.55 6.52
N ASP A 112 -9.92 -8.39 7.17
CA ASP A 112 -9.14 -7.26 6.69
C ASP A 112 -7.76 -7.16 7.37
N PRO A 113 -6.83 -6.29 6.91
CA PRO A 113 -5.51 -6.14 7.53
C PRO A 113 -5.54 -5.57 8.95
N GLY A 114 -6.67 -5.00 9.37
CA GLY A 114 -6.88 -4.48 10.72
C GLY A 114 -7.42 -5.54 11.69
N GLY A 115 -7.78 -6.73 11.23
CA GLY A 115 -8.40 -7.78 12.05
C GLY A 115 -9.93 -7.74 12.10
N ASN A 116 -10.57 -6.89 11.28
CA ASN A 116 -12.02 -6.89 11.15
C ASN A 116 -12.49 -8.10 10.33
N LEU A 117 -13.71 -8.58 10.59
CA LEU A 117 -14.22 -9.81 9.99
C LEU A 117 -15.31 -9.55 8.96
N TYR A 118 -15.45 -10.52 8.08
CA TYR A 118 -16.58 -10.66 7.18
C TYR A 118 -17.33 -11.93 7.54
N THR A 119 -18.62 -11.78 7.89
CA THR A 119 -19.49 -12.89 8.26
C THR A 119 -20.57 -13.13 7.22
N LEU A 120 -20.92 -14.40 7.04
CA LEU A 120 -22.00 -14.88 6.19
C LEU A 120 -23.03 -15.56 7.09
N SER A 121 -24.24 -15.03 7.13
CA SER A 121 -25.35 -15.67 7.84
C SER A 121 -25.79 -16.94 7.11
N LEU A 122 -25.92 -18.04 7.87
CA LEU A 122 -26.27 -19.36 7.33
C LEU A 122 -27.76 -19.67 7.46
N ASP A 123 -28.43 -19.11 8.47
CA ASP A 123 -29.84 -19.41 8.77
C ASP A 123 -30.82 -18.42 8.13
N ASP A 124 -30.35 -17.28 7.62
CA ASP A 124 -31.19 -16.32 6.93
C ASP A 124 -31.37 -16.68 5.44
N ALA A 125 -32.56 -16.44 4.91
CA ALA A 125 -32.89 -16.79 3.52
C ALA A 125 -32.08 -15.98 2.49
N GLU A 126 -31.53 -14.83 2.91
CA GLU A 126 -30.77 -13.91 2.06
C GLU A 126 -29.26 -14.12 2.16
N HIS A 127 -28.77 -14.96 3.08
CA HIS A 127 -27.35 -15.21 3.31
C HIS A 127 -26.57 -13.91 3.48
N THR A 128 -26.98 -13.10 4.45
CA THR A 128 -26.49 -11.73 4.63
C THR A 128 -24.99 -11.72 4.94
N VAL A 129 -24.26 -10.87 4.23
CA VAL A 129 -22.84 -10.59 4.46
C VAL A 129 -22.70 -9.32 5.29
N ARG A 130 -22.00 -9.40 6.43
CA ARG A 130 -21.73 -8.27 7.31
C ARG A 130 -20.24 -8.02 7.50
N PHE A 131 -19.91 -6.74 7.71
CA PHE A 131 -18.60 -6.29 8.16
C PHE A 131 -18.62 -6.08 9.67
N ILE A 132 -17.80 -6.83 10.40
CA ILE A 132 -17.66 -6.76 11.85
C ILE A 132 -16.40 -5.96 12.17
N ASP A 133 -16.61 -4.74 12.65
CA ASP A 133 -15.55 -3.90 13.19
C ASP A 133 -15.25 -4.38 14.61
N HIS A 134 -14.05 -4.92 14.82
CA HIS A 134 -13.67 -5.52 16.08
C HIS A 134 -13.25 -4.50 17.15
N GLU A 135 -13.09 -3.23 16.77
CA GLU A 135 -12.74 -2.15 17.69
C GLU A 135 -13.98 -1.58 18.41
N VAL A 136 -15.19 -1.93 17.96
CA VAL A 136 -16.45 -1.47 18.54
C VAL A 136 -17.21 -2.61 19.21
N ASP A 137 -17.70 -2.36 20.42
CA ASP A 137 -18.55 -3.29 21.19
C ASP A 137 -20.03 -3.02 20.88
N ASP A 138 -20.37 -3.10 19.59
CA ASP A 138 -21.74 -2.91 19.11
C ASP A 138 -22.46 -4.28 19.01
N PRO A 139 -23.79 -4.32 19.20
CA PRO A 139 -24.57 -5.53 18.95
C PRO A 139 -24.36 -6.07 17.52
N PHE A 140 -24.28 -7.39 17.36
CA PHE A 140 -24.07 -8.05 16.06
C PHE A 140 -24.97 -7.50 14.94
N ASP A 141 -26.26 -7.33 15.22
CA ASP A 141 -27.25 -6.89 14.23
C ASP A 141 -27.08 -5.43 13.77
N SER A 142 -26.37 -4.60 14.54
CA SER A 142 -26.07 -3.21 14.17
C SER A 142 -24.85 -3.07 13.25
N HIS A 143 -24.03 -4.11 13.10
CA HIS A 143 -22.91 -4.08 12.17
C HIS A 143 -23.39 -3.95 10.72
N ARG A 144 -22.57 -3.24 9.93
CA ARG A 144 -22.89 -2.87 8.55
C ARG A 144 -23.12 -4.12 7.69
N VAL A 145 -24.31 -4.20 7.09
CA VAL A 145 -24.62 -5.12 5.99
C VAL A 145 -23.92 -4.63 4.73
N LEU A 146 -23.21 -5.53 4.05
CA LEU A 146 -22.55 -5.24 2.78
C LEU A 146 -23.37 -5.76 1.61
N ALA A 147 -23.86 -7.00 1.69
CA ALA A 147 -24.58 -7.65 0.60
C ALA A 147 -25.51 -8.74 1.12
N HIS A 148 -26.42 -9.18 0.25
CA HIS A 148 -27.26 -10.35 0.45
C HIS A 148 -26.79 -11.45 -0.51
N GLY A 149 -26.14 -12.48 0.03
CA GLY A 149 -25.49 -13.56 -0.71
C GLY A 149 -24.01 -13.33 -0.98
N PHE A 150 -23.26 -14.44 -1.02
CA PHE A 150 -21.81 -14.40 -1.19
C PHE A 150 -21.40 -13.88 -2.57
N THR A 151 -22.10 -14.29 -3.63
CA THR A 151 -21.85 -13.79 -4.99
C THR A 151 -22.06 -12.28 -5.08
N ALA A 152 -23.11 -11.76 -4.44
CA ALA A 152 -23.38 -10.32 -4.41
C ALA A 152 -22.25 -9.56 -3.69
N PHE A 153 -21.73 -10.09 -2.59
CA PHE A 153 -20.56 -9.53 -1.92
C PHE A 153 -19.34 -9.48 -2.85
N LEU A 154 -19.05 -10.53 -3.61
CA LEU A 154 -17.92 -10.52 -4.54
C LEU A 154 -18.07 -9.47 -5.65
N GLN A 155 -19.29 -9.09 -6.03
CA GLN A 155 -19.55 -8.02 -7.01
C GLN A 155 -19.21 -6.62 -6.47
N LEU A 156 -19.14 -6.45 -5.15
CA LEU A 156 -18.73 -5.18 -4.53
C LEU A 156 -17.22 -4.97 -4.56
N ILE A 157 -16.44 -6.02 -4.79
CA ILE A 157 -14.98 -5.94 -4.86
C ILE A 157 -14.58 -5.27 -6.16
N ARG A 158 -13.68 -4.30 -6.07
CA ARG A 158 -13.19 -3.54 -7.21
C ARG A 158 -12.45 -4.49 -8.18
N SER A 159 -12.79 -4.39 -9.46
CA SER A 159 -12.10 -5.20 -10.48
C SER A 159 -10.64 -4.79 -10.67
N VAL A 160 -9.81 -5.73 -11.14
CA VAL A 160 -8.40 -5.48 -11.49
C VAL A 160 -8.25 -4.34 -12.50
N ASN A 161 -9.16 -4.25 -13.49
CA ASN A 161 -9.11 -3.19 -14.50
C ASN A 161 -9.46 -1.82 -13.90
N ALA A 162 -10.44 -1.77 -13.00
CA ALA A 162 -10.79 -0.53 -12.31
C ALA A 162 -9.66 -0.08 -11.37
N GLN A 163 -9.03 -1.01 -10.64
CA GLN A 163 -7.85 -0.69 -9.82
C GLN A 163 -6.69 -0.17 -10.68
N ALA A 164 -6.37 -0.85 -11.79
CA ALA A 164 -5.31 -0.42 -12.70
C ALA A 164 -5.57 0.96 -13.31
N ALA A 165 -6.83 1.31 -13.60
CA ALA A 165 -7.19 2.63 -14.08
C ALA A 165 -6.97 3.72 -13.02
N LEU A 166 -7.32 3.45 -11.76
CA LEU A 166 -7.05 4.36 -10.64
C LEU A 166 -5.55 4.51 -10.38
N ASP A 167 -4.79 3.41 -10.43
CA ASP A 167 -3.33 3.44 -10.26
C ASP A 167 -2.67 4.28 -11.36
N ALA A 168 -3.11 4.10 -12.62
CA ALA A 168 -2.63 4.88 -13.75
C ALA A 168 -2.98 6.37 -13.61
N GLU A 169 -4.21 6.70 -13.20
CA GLU A 169 -4.62 8.08 -12.94
C GLU A 169 -3.78 8.70 -11.82
N GLN A 170 -3.54 7.96 -10.73
CA GLN A 170 -2.73 8.44 -9.61
C GLN A 170 -1.26 8.66 -10.02
N GLN A 171 -0.72 7.79 -10.87
CA GLN A 171 0.61 7.95 -11.47
C GLN A 171 0.68 9.19 -12.37
N ASP A 172 -0.32 9.41 -13.23
CA ASP A 172 -0.39 10.60 -14.10
C ASP A 172 -0.45 11.90 -13.27
N GLN A 173 -1.28 11.92 -12.23
CA GLN A 173 -1.39 13.06 -11.30
C GLN A 173 -0.08 13.32 -10.55
N GLU A 174 0.62 12.26 -10.12
CA GLU A 174 1.92 12.40 -9.46
C GLU A 174 2.98 12.92 -10.43
N ARG A 175 3.02 12.39 -11.66
CA ARG A 175 3.92 12.87 -12.71
C ARG A 175 3.68 14.34 -13.03
N GLU A 176 2.42 14.77 -13.14
CA GLU A 176 2.06 16.16 -13.34
C GLU A 176 2.50 17.05 -12.16
N SER A 177 2.30 16.57 -10.93
CA SER A 177 2.76 17.27 -9.71
C SER A 177 4.28 17.46 -9.71
N LEU A 178 5.05 16.46 -10.14
CA LEU A 178 6.51 16.56 -10.27
C LEU A 178 6.94 17.48 -11.41
N ALA A 179 6.23 17.44 -12.53
CA ALA A 179 6.56 18.22 -13.72
C ALA A 179 6.19 19.71 -13.60
N ARG A 180 5.10 20.03 -12.89
CA ARG A 180 4.50 21.38 -12.90
C ARG A 180 4.04 21.87 -11.54
N GLY A 181 3.81 20.97 -10.58
CA GLY A 181 3.33 21.34 -9.24
C GLY A 181 4.25 22.33 -8.52
N PRO A 182 3.70 23.22 -7.68
CA PRO A 182 4.51 24.16 -6.89
C PRO A 182 5.46 23.42 -5.96
N PHE A 183 6.66 23.96 -5.75
CA PHE A 183 7.59 23.43 -4.77
C PHE A 183 7.11 23.70 -3.33
N PRO A 184 7.45 22.85 -2.35
CA PRO A 184 7.23 23.15 -0.95
C PRO A 184 7.96 24.44 -0.56
N ALA A 185 7.40 25.20 0.38
CA ALA A 185 7.93 26.54 0.72
C ALA A 185 9.43 26.56 1.10
N ALA A 186 9.89 25.52 1.80
CA ALA A 186 11.30 25.37 2.17
C ALA A 186 12.21 25.19 0.94
N VAL A 187 11.79 24.36 -0.01
CA VAL A 187 12.51 24.10 -1.27
C VAL A 187 12.47 25.34 -2.17
N GLU A 188 11.34 26.02 -2.23
CA GLU A 188 11.15 27.25 -2.99
C GLU A 188 12.15 28.34 -2.56
N ALA A 189 12.35 28.53 -1.25
CA ALA A 189 13.33 29.49 -0.72
C ALA A 189 14.78 29.12 -1.08
N GLN A 190 15.11 27.82 -1.12
CA GLN A 190 16.43 27.34 -1.55
C GLN A 190 16.64 27.55 -3.06
N LEU A 191 15.62 27.24 -3.87
CA LEU A 191 15.64 27.42 -5.32
C LEU A 191 15.88 28.88 -5.71
N GLN A 192 15.19 29.83 -5.08
CA GLN A 192 15.37 31.26 -5.33
C GLN A 192 16.82 31.74 -5.11
N ARG A 193 17.51 31.18 -4.11
CA ARG A 193 18.94 31.49 -3.87
C ARG A 193 19.83 30.83 -4.91
N ALA A 194 19.50 29.60 -5.32
CA ALA A 194 20.28 28.83 -6.28
C ALA A 194 20.15 29.32 -7.73
N GLU A 195 19.07 30.02 -8.09
CA GLU A 195 18.85 30.58 -9.43
C GLU A 195 19.97 31.54 -9.89
N ALA A 196 20.61 32.25 -8.96
CA ALA A 196 21.74 33.11 -9.27
C ALA A 196 22.99 32.33 -9.74
N LEU A 197 23.12 31.07 -9.32
CA LEU A 197 24.23 30.17 -9.69
C LEU A 197 23.88 29.25 -10.86
N LEU A 198 22.63 28.83 -10.94
CA LEU A 198 22.10 27.93 -11.96
C LEU A 198 20.68 28.40 -12.34
N PRO A 199 20.53 29.25 -13.37
CA PRO A 199 19.22 29.80 -13.76
C PRO A 199 18.14 28.74 -14.04
N GLU A 200 18.54 27.56 -14.51
CA GLU A 200 17.67 26.43 -14.80
C GLU A 200 17.45 25.46 -13.61
N VAL A 201 17.85 25.84 -12.39
CA VAL A 201 17.84 24.96 -11.21
C VAL A 201 16.49 24.29 -10.97
N ARG A 202 15.39 25.02 -11.16
CA ARG A 202 14.03 24.46 -11.03
C ARG A 202 13.79 23.30 -11.98
N ALA A 203 14.17 23.47 -13.25
CA ALA A 203 14.04 22.43 -14.25
C ALA A 203 14.96 21.24 -13.92
N ALA A 204 16.15 21.49 -13.38
CA ALA A 204 17.07 20.45 -12.95
C ALA A 204 16.51 19.60 -11.79
N VAL A 205 15.96 20.25 -10.75
CA VAL A 205 15.31 19.56 -9.63
C VAL A 205 14.14 18.70 -10.11
N ARG A 206 13.30 19.24 -11.00
CA ARG A 206 12.19 18.46 -11.59
C ARG A 206 12.69 17.26 -12.37
N ARG A 207 13.75 17.40 -13.18
CA ARG A 207 14.36 16.27 -13.89
C ARG A 207 14.89 15.21 -12.93
N ALA A 208 15.55 15.61 -11.86
CA ALA A 208 16.04 14.65 -10.86
C ALA A 208 14.88 13.87 -10.20
N GLY A 209 13.80 14.57 -9.82
CA GLY A 209 12.60 13.92 -9.28
C GLY A 209 11.89 13.01 -10.29
N LEU A 210 11.75 13.47 -11.54
CA LEU A 210 11.15 12.68 -12.62
C LEU A 210 11.99 11.46 -12.99
N ALA A 211 13.33 11.51 -12.87
CA ALA A 211 14.18 10.35 -13.12
C ALA A 211 13.90 9.22 -12.11
N VAL A 212 13.71 9.57 -10.83
CA VAL A 212 13.27 8.59 -9.81
C VAL A 212 11.89 8.05 -10.14
N PHE A 213 10.95 8.94 -10.52
CA PHE A 213 9.59 8.54 -10.88
C PHE A 213 9.55 7.63 -12.10
N ASP A 214 10.28 7.93 -13.17
CA ASP A 214 10.27 7.15 -14.41
C ASP A 214 10.86 5.74 -14.19
N GLU A 215 11.78 5.56 -13.23
CA GLU A 215 12.31 4.24 -12.86
C GLU A 215 11.34 3.44 -11.97
N LYS A 216 10.62 4.09 -11.05
CA LYS A 216 9.88 3.42 -9.97
C LYS A 216 8.35 3.54 -10.05
N SER A 217 7.85 4.39 -10.94
CA SER A 217 6.45 4.86 -11.01
C SER A 217 5.96 5.62 -9.77
N HIS A 218 6.87 6.06 -8.90
CA HIS A 218 6.58 6.88 -7.72
C HIS A 218 7.83 7.67 -7.27
N PHE A 219 7.63 8.84 -6.65
CA PHE A 219 8.75 9.66 -6.15
C PHE A 219 9.08 9.34 -4.68
N SER A 220 9.79 8.23 -4.48
CA SER A 220 10.35 7.82 -3.19
C SER A 220 11.86 7.59 -3.30
N LEU A 221 12.60 8.06 -2.29
CA LEU A 221 14.05 7.97 -2.27
C LEU A 221 14.51 6.70 -1.56
N HIS A 222 15.28 5.86 -2.25
CA HIS A 222 15.87 4.63 -1.71
C HIS A 222 17.39 4.60 -1.96
N ALA A 223 18.03 3.43 -1.83
CA ALA A 223 19.48 3.26 -2.01
C ALA A 223 19.97 3.17 -3.47
N ASP A 224 19.16 3.58 -4.46
CA ASP A 224 19.46 3.55 -5.90
C ASP A 224 20.14 4.84 -6.43
N PRO A 225 20.77 4.80 -7.62
CA PRO A 225 21.52 5.92 -8.17
C PRO A 225 20.70 7.21 -8.36
N HIS A 226 19.45 7.13 -8.84
CA HIS A 226 18.62 8.31 -9.05
C HIS A 226 18.23 8.97 -7.71
N SER A 227 17.93 8.18 -6.70
CA SER A 227 17.63 8.68 -5.35
C SER A 227 18.86 9.33 -4.71
N ARG A 228 20.04 8.70 -4.83
CA ARG A 228 21.32 9.29 -4.37
C ARG A 228 21.59 10.64 -5.02
N HIS A 229 21.32 10.78 -6.31
CA HIS A 229 21.43 12.05 -7.02
C HIS A 229 20.47 13.11 -6.47
N VAL A 230 19.24 12.74 -6.10
CA VAL A 230 18.30 13.69 -5.46
C VAL A 230 18.80 14.11 -4.08
N PHE A 231 19.37 13.21 -3.27
CA PHE A 231 20.01 13.61 -2.00
C PHE A 231 21.18 14.58 -2.23
N ASP A 232 22.00 14.36 -3.26
CA ASP A 232 23.08 15.29 -3.62
C ASP A 232 22.53 16.68 -3.96
N VAL A 233 21.43 16.75 -4.72
CA VAL A 233 20.73 18.00 -5.05
C VAL A 233 20.18 18.68 -3.80
N MET A 234 19.57 17.92 -2.88
CA MET A 234 19.05 18.41 -1.61
C MET A 234 20.15 19.06 -0.76
N LEU A 235 21.29 18.38 -0.60
CA LEU A 235 22.43 18.91 0.14
C LEU A 235 22.97 20.18 -0.53
N TRP A 236 23.17 20.18 -1.84
CA TRP A 236 23.71 21.34 -2.55
C TRP A 236 22.78 22.56 -2.48
N LEU A 237 21.47 22.36 -2.58
CA LEU A 237 20.49 23.43 -2.40
C LEU A 237 20.51 23.98 -0.97
N HIS A 238 20.63 23.10 0.03
CA HIS A 238 20.76 23.51 1.41
C HIS A 238 22.05 24.31 1.64
N GLU A 239 23.21 23.79 1.23
CA GLU A 239 24.50 24.50 1.35
C GLU A 239 24.50 25.85 0.64
N THR A 240 23.87 25.93 -0.54
CA THR A 240 23.74 27.18 -1.29
C THR A 240 22.88 28.20 -0.53
N ALA A 241 21.91 27.73 0.26
CA ALA A 241 21.07 28.58 1.07
C ALA A 241 21.70 28.97 2.40
N THR A 242 22.34 28.05 3.12
CA THR A 242 22.74 28.23 4.53
C THR A 242 24.24 28.34 4.74
N GLY A 243 25.05 27.94 3.75
CA GLY A 243 26.50 27.83 3.85
C GLY A 243 26.96 26.37 4.01
N PRO A 244 28.29 26.12 3.96
CA PRO A 244 28.87 24.79 4.12
C PRO A 244 28.75 24.28 5.57
N CYS A 245 29.27 23.08 5.84
CA CYS A 245 29.28 22.41 7.15
C CYS A 245 27.89 21.99 7.62
N VAL A 246 27.16 21.26 6.77
CA VAL A 246 25.83 20.71 7.06
C VAL A 246 25.96 19.50 7.97
N THR A 247 25.09 19.33 8.95
CA THR A 247 25.06 18.13 9.80
C THR A 247 24.09 17.08 9.25
N ARG A 248 24.22 15.84 9.73
CA ARG A 248 23.23 14.79 9.42
C ARG A 248 21.82 15.15 9.87
N ALA A 249 21.70 15.81 11.03
CA ALA A 249 20.43 16.30 11.56
C ALA A 249 19.79 17.35 10.64
N ASP A 250 20.60 18.25 10.08
CA ASP A 250 20.13 19.23 9.09
C ASP A 250 19.59 18.52 7.84
N MET A 251 20.24 17.46 7.37
CA MET A 251 19.75 16.70 6.21
C MET A 251 18.42 15.99 6.46
N HIS A 252 18.17 15.50 7.68
CA HIS A 252 16.82 15.01 8.03
C HIS A 252 15.77 16.13 7.98
N GLN A 253 16.12 17.34 8.44
CA GLN A 253 15.24 18.51 8.32
C GLN A 253 15.02 18.93 6.86
N VAL A 254 16.04 18.82 6.02
CA VAL A 254 15.92 19.05 4.57
C VAL A 254 14.94 18.05 3.97
N LEU A 255 15.04 16.75 4.30
CA LEU A 255 14.07 15.76 3.81
C LEU A 255 12.64 16.06 4.22
N GLN A 256 12.44 16.46 5.47
CA GLN A 256 11.13 16.90 5.96
C GLN A 256 10.61 18.12 5.17
N GLY A 257 11.48 19.07 4.85
CA GLY A 257 11.13 20.23 4.01
C GLY A 257 10.80 19.89 2.55
N TRP A 258 11.19 18.71 2.06
CA TRP A 258 10.86 18.21 0.73
C TRP A 258 9.59 17.35 0.68
N VAL A 259 8.99 17.04 1.83
CA VAL A 259 7.67 16.41 1.88
C VAL A 259 6.64 17.38 1.31
N ARG A 260 5.75 16.85 0.48
CA ARG A 260 4.70 17.61 -0.19
C ARG A 260 3.79 18.29 0.84
N ASP A 261 3.67 19.62 0.76
CA ASP A 261 2.91 20.43 1.71
C ASP A 261 1.46 20.73 1.26
N ARG A 262 1.09 20.35 0.02
CA ARG A 262 -0.24 20.61 -0.55
C ARG A 262 -0.62 19.63 -1.67
N PRO A 263 -1.93 19.46 -1.95
CA PRO A 263 -2.40 18.70 -3.11
C PRO A 263 -1.82 19.25 -4.43
N GLY A 264 -1.39 18.36 -5.32
CA GLY A 264 -0.79 18.73 -6.61
C GLY A 264 0.61 19.36 -6.55
N GLY A 265 1.23 19.44 -5.36
CA GLY A 265 2.58 20.00 -5.18
C GLY A 265 3.70 19.05 -5.57
N PHE A 266 4.85 19.60 -5.95
CA PHE A 266 6.11 18.84 -6.02
C PHE A 266 6.50 18.38 -4.61
N GLY A 267 7.11 17.21 -4.49
CA GLY A 267 7.67 16.74 -3.23
C GLY A 267 7.40 15.27 -2.95
N LEU A 268 8.10 14.78 -1.93
CA LEU A 268 8.01 13.40 -1.44
C LEU A 268 6.64 13.15 -0.79
N LYS A 269 6.12 11.94 -0.92
CA LYS A 269 4.95 11.48 -0.14
C LYS A 269 5.36 10.98 1.26
N GLY A 270 6.63 10.62 1.43
CA GLY A 270 7.24 10.16 2.68
C GLY A 270 8.71 9.78 2.44
N TYR A 271 9.43 9.40 3.49
CA TYR A 271 10.81 8.91 3.37
C TYR A 271 11.15 7.91 4.48
N GLY A 272 12.04 6.95 4.17
CA GLY A 272 12.69 6.10 5.17
C GLY A 272 14.00 6.76 5.63
N PRO A 273 14.20 7.02 6.94
CA PRO A 273 15.39 7.72 7.42
C PRO A 273 16.70 6.96 7.13
N ASP A 274 16.66 5.62 7.12
CA ASP A 274 17.84 4.78 6.92
C ASP A 274 18.51 5.00 5.55
N PHE A 275 17.74 5.37 4.51
CA PHE A 275 18.31 5.65 3.19
C PHE A 275 19.17 6.91 3.14
N LEU A 276 18.84 7.93 3.97
CA LEU A 276 19.71 9.10 4.12
C LEU A 276 21.02 8.68 4.77
N ASP A 277 20.93 7.81 5.77
CA ASP A 277 22.05 7.35 6.56
C ASP A 277 23.07 6.57 5.72
N ASP A 278 22.57 5.71 4.83
CA ASP A 278 23.35 4.97 3.85
C ASP A 278 23.97 5.91 2.80
N TRP A 279 23.19 6.86 2.26
CA TRP A 279 23.70 7.84 1.30
C TRP A 279 24.83 8.68 1.90
N TRP A 280 24.64 9.18 3.12
CA TRP A 280 25.63 10.00 3.84
C TRP A 280 26.95 9.26 3.97
N THR A 281 26.90 8.02 4.44
CA THR A 281 28.08 7.16 4.60
C THR A 281 28.77 6.92 3.26
N ALA A 282 28.01 6.55 2.23
CA ALA A 282 28.54 6.29 0.90
C ALA A 282 29.25 7.51 0.28
N ARG A 283 28.71 8.72 0.47
CA ARG A 283 29.34 9.94 -0.07
C ARG A 283 30.68 10.26 0.60
N PHE A 284 30.86 9.94 1.88
CA PHE A 284 32.16 10.04 2.55
C PHE A 284 33.16 9.00 2.01
N ASP A 285 32.73 7.75 1.88
CA ASP A 285 33.58 6.66 1.37
C ASP A 285 34.05 6.92 -0.08
N GLU A 286 33.21 7.55 -0.90
CA GLU A 286 33.52 7.95 -2.27
C GLU A 286 34.38 9.24 -2.36
N GLY A 287 34.65 9.91 -1.24
CA GLY A 287 35.36 11.19 -1.22
C GLY A 287 34.58 12.36 -1.83
N ALA A 288 33.25 12.24 -1.94
CA ALA A 288 32.38 13.30 -2.43
C ALA A 288 32.09 14.35 -1.34
N LEU A 289 32.13 13.94 -0.07
CA LEU A 289 32.03 14.81 1.10
C LEU A 289 33.35 14.88 1.87
N GLU A 290 33.65 16.07 2.40
CA GLU A 290 34.72 16.32 3.36
C GLU A 290 34.18 16.85 4.68
N GLY A 291 34.93 16.64 5.78
CA GLY A 291 34.52 17.01 7.14
C GLY A 291 34.64 15.84 8.11
N GLU A 292 33.72 15.77 9.07
CA GLU A 292 33.64 14.70 10.06
C GLU A 292 32.44 13.80 9.75
N PRO A 293 32.62 12.51 9.42
CA PRO A 293 31.51 11.61 9.07
C PRO A 293 30.39 11.53 10.10
N LYS A 294 30.70 11.73 11.38
CA LYS A 294 29.73 11.77 12.50
C LYS A 294 29.31 13.19 12.91
N GLY A 295 29.85 14.22 12.25
CA GLY A 295 29.67 15.63 12.55
C GLY A 295 29.12 16.37 11.35
N THR A 296 29.98 17.14 10.69
CA THR A 296 29.63 18.00 9.55
C THR A 296 30.14 17.44 8.23
N ALA A 297 29.40 17.68 7.16
CA ALA A 297 29.80 17.42 5.80
C ALA A 297 29.76 18.68 4.95
N THR A 298 30.65 18.75 3.96
CA THR A 298 30.60 19.71 2.87
C THR A 298 30.94 18.98 1.57
N PHE A 299 30.33 19.37 0.45
CA PHE A 299 30.79 18.84 -0.85
C PHE A 299 32.25 19.22 -1.12
N THR A 300 33.05 18.25 -1.56
CA THR A 300 34.37 18.56 -2.12
C THR A 300 34.20 19.42 -3.38
N PRO A 301 35.17 20.29 -3.72
CA PRO A 301 35.08 21.13 -4.92
C PRO A 301 34.85 20.33 -6.21
N ALA A 302 35.48 19.15 -6.31
CA ALA A 302 35.32 18.25 -7.46
C ALA A 302 33.92 17.65 -7.53
N ALA A 303 33.38 17.15 -6.42
CA ALA A 303 32.03 16.59 -6.37
C ALA A 303 30.96 17.65 -6.65
N ARG A 304 31.11 18.85 -6.09
CA ARG A 304 30.21 19.98 -6.37
C ARG A 304 30.21 20.36 -7.85
N ALA A 305 31.39 20.43 -8.48
CA ALA A 305 31.50 20.72 -9.90
C ALA A 305 30.85 19.63 -10.77
N ALA A 306 31.05 18.36 -10.41
CA ALA A 306 30.44 17.21 -11.10
C ALA A 306 28.90 17.24 -10.98
N LEU A 307 28.36 17.52 -9.80
CA LEU A 307 26.92 17.69 -9.58
C LEU A 307 26.35 18.82 -10.44
N LEU A 308 26.95 20.00 -10.42
CA LEU A 308 26.51 21.14 -11.23
C LEU A 308 26.56 20.85 -12.73
N ALA A 309 27.58 20.12 -13.20
CA ALA A 309 27.66 19.68 -14.59
C ALA A 309 26.54 18.70 -14.95
N ALA A 310 26.17 17.79 -14.05
CA ALA A 310 25.07 16.84 -14.23
C ALA A 310 23.69 17.53 -14.24
N LEU A 311 23.54 18.64 -13.50
CA LEU A 311 22.28 19.39 -13.43
C LEU A 311 22.04 20.28 -14.64
N ARG A 312 23.08 20.68 -15.38
CA ARG A 312 22.93 21.46 -16.60
C ARG A 312 22.25 20.65 -17.71
N PRO A 313 21.42 21.26 -18.56
CA PRO A 313 20.85 20.58 -19.71
C PRO A 313 21.99 20.09 -20.61
N ARG A 314 21.95 18.82 -21.00
CA ARG A 314 22.82 18.34 -22.07
C ARG A 314 22.35 19.04 -23.34
N LEU A 315 23.24 19.82 -23.96
CA LEU A 315 23.01 20.30 -25.32
C LEU A 315 22.84 19.06 -26.21
N ALA A 316 21.68 18.96 -26.85
CA ALA A 316 21.37 17.91 -27.81
C ALA A 316 22.19 18.08 -29.10
#